data_AF-A0A3D4JCG6-F1
#
_entry.id   AF-A0A3D4JCG6-F1
#
_cell.length_a   1.000
_cell.length_b   1.000
_cell.length_c   1.000
_cell.angle_alpha   90.00
_cell.angle_beta   90.00
_cell.angle_gamma   90.00
#
_symmetry.space_group_name_H-M   'P 1'
#
loop_
_entity.id
_entity.type
_entity.pdbx_description
1 polymer ?
#
loop_
_entity_poly.entity_id
_entity_poly.type
_entity_poly.pdbx_seq_one_letter_code
_entity_poly.pdbx_strand_id
1 'polypeptide(L)'
;MAAVSPLLDQMIVLAVDPKERARIQSILYVIVILFTSPFGWIAGNLSAMNKNFPFYLNIGLFIMGVILAYFAGRVAERKEVVEAVIGN
;
A
#
# COMPACT_ATOMS: atom_id res chain seq x y z
N MET A 1 -11.73 -2.48 0.87
CA MET A 1 -11.50 -3.24 -0.38
C MET A 1 -12.61 -3.07 -1.41
N ALA A 2 -13.89 -2.91 -1.00
CA ALA A 2 -15.01 -2.79 -1.95
C ALA A 2 -14.94 -1.62 -2.96
N ALA A 3 -14.30 -0.51 -2.63
CA ALA A 3 -14.18 0.64 -3.54
C ALA A 3 -12.94 0.59 -4.46
N VAL A 4 -11.91 -0.16 -4.08
CA VAL A 4 -10.61 -0.14 -4.79
C VAL A 4 -10.60 -1.11 -5.96
N SER A 5 -11.20 -2.29 -5.79
CA SER A 5 -11.25 -3.31 -6.84
C SER A 5 -11.93 -2.82 -8.13
N PRO A 6 -13.10 -2.15 -8.10
CA PRO A 6 -13.73 -1.62 -9.30
C PRO A 6 -12.89 -0.54 -9.98
N LEU A 7 -12.26 0.35 -9.20
CA LEU A 7 -11.39 1.42 -9.72
C LEU A 7 -10.18 0.85 -10.45
N LEU A 8 -9.49 -0.12 -9.85
CA LEU A 8 -8.34 -0.77 -10.46
C LEU A 8 -8.72 -1.52 -11.73
N ASP A 9 -9.87 -2.20 -11.73
CA ASP A 9 -10.36 -2.91 -12.91
C ASP A 9 -10.67 -1.95 -14.06
N GLN A 10 -11.31 -0.81 -13.77
CA GLN A 10 -11.54 0.25 -14.77
C GLN A 10 -10.22 0.81 -15.33
N MET A 11 -9.21 1.06 -14.49
CA MET A 11 -7.90 1.56 -14.96
C MET A 11 -7.21 0.54 -15.87
N ILE A 12 -7.24 -0.74 -15.52
CA ILE A 12 -6.68 -1.80 -16.37
C ILE A 12 -7.47 -1.92 -17.67
N VAL A 13 -8.80 -1.75 -17.62
CA VAL A 13 -9.66 -1.82 -18.81
C VAL A 13 -9.33 -0.72 -19.83
N LEU A 14 -9.09 0.51 -19.34
CA LEU A 14 -8.78 1.68 -20.16
C LEU A 14 -7.33 1.72 -20.65
N ALA A 15 -6.38 1.22 -19.85
CA ALA A 15 -4.95 1.34 -20.16
C ALA A 15 -4.35 0.16 -20.94
N VAL A 16 -5.00 -1.01 -20.92
CA VAL A 16 -4.45 -2.27 -21.45
C VAL A 16 -5.33 -2.81 -22.57
N ASP A 17 -4.75 -3.47 -23.56
CA ASP A 17 -5.48 -4.16 -24.62
C ASP A 17 -6.27 -5.38 -24.06
N PRO A 18 -7.52 -5.63 -24.51
CA PRO A 18 -8.32 -6.81 -24.14
C PRO A 18 -7.56 -8.13 -24.10
N LYS A 19 -6.62 -8.34 -25.03
CA LYS A 19 -5.87 -9.59 -25.16
C LYS A 19 -4.83 -9.79 -24.04
N GLU A 20 -4.38 -8.70 -23.41
CA GLU A 20 -3.36 -8.73 -22.38
C GLU A 20 -3.91 -8.58 -20.95
N ARG A 21 -5.21 -8.31 -20.78
CA ARG A 21 -5.85 -8.07 -19.47
C ARG A 21 -5.57 -9.18 -18.45
N ALA A 22 -5.72 -10.44 -18.86
CA ALA A 22 -5.47 -11.59 -17.99
C ALA A 22 -4.01 -11.66 -17.52
N ARG A 23 -3.05 -11.28 -18.39
CA ARG A 23 -1.63 -11.21 -18.04
C ARG A 23 -1.34 -10.09 -17.05
N ILE A 24 -1.93 -8.91 -17.25
CA ILE A 24 -1.73 -7.78 -16.33
C ILE A 24 -2.36 -8.06 -14.96
N GLN A 25 -3.57 -8.63 -14.93
CA GLN A 25 -4.20 -8.99 -13.66
C GLN A 25 -3.39 -10.05 -12.90
N SER A 26 -2.87 -11.07 -13.59
CA SER A 26 -2.04 -12.09 -12.91
C SER A 26 -0.77 -11.50 -12.34
N ILE A 27 -0.07 -10.62 -13.06
CA ILE A 27 1.11 -9.91 -12.56
C ILE A 27 0.76 -9.05 -11.35
N LEU A 28 -0.34 -8.30 -11.41
CA LEU A 28 -0.81 -7.49 -10.28
C LEU A 28 -1.04 -8.36 -9.03
N TYR A 29 -1.76 -9.47 -9.16
CA TYR A 29 -1.99 -10.38 -8.03
C TYR A 29 -0.71 -11.04 -7.53
N VAL A 30 0.18 -11.47 -8.42
CA VAL A 30 1.48 -12.05 -8.03
C VAL A 30 2.31 -11.04 -7.24
N ILE A 31 2.34 -9.79 -7.67
CA ILE A 31 3.01 -8.70 -6.94
C ILE A 31 2.37 -8.53 -5.55
N VAL A 32 1.04 -8.45 -5.47
CA VAL A 32 0.33 -8.35 -4.19
C VAL A 32 0.65 -9.53 -3.27
N ILE A 33 0.62 -10.77 -3.79
CA ILE A 33 0.96 -11.98 -3.02
C ILE A 33 2.42 -11.93 -2.57
N LEU A 34 3.34 -11.55 -3.44
CA LEU A 34 4.76 -11.46 -3.12
C LEU A 34 5.00 -10.49 -1.96
N PHE A 35 4.38 -9.32 -1.99
CA PHE A 35 4.51 -8.32 -0.92
C PHE A 35 3.77 -8.72 0.37
N THR A 36 2.63 -9.40 0.29
CA THR A 36 1.82 -9.77 1.47
C THR A 36 2.24 -11.10 2.13
N SER A 37 2.80 -12.03 1.36
CA SER A 37 3.25 -13.35 1.85
C SER A 37 4.25 -13.33 3.02
N PRO A 38 5.28 -12.45 3.08
CA PRO A 38 6.18 -12.43 4.23
C PRO A 38 5.45 -12.02 5.52
N PHE A 39 4.47 -11.12 5.44
CA PHE A 39 3.67 -10.71 6.60
C PHE A 39 2.80 -11.86 7.12
N GLY A 40 2.29 -12.71 6.22
CA GLY A 40 1.54 -13.92 6.60
C GLY A 40 2.38 -14.90 7.42
N TRP A 41 3.63 -15.16 7.01
CA TRP A 41 4.54 -16.04 7.73
C TRP A 41 4.99 -15.45 9.07
N ILE A 42 5.29 -14.15 9.12
CA ILE A 42 5.66 -13.43 10.36
C ILE A 42 4.50 -13.48 11.36
N ALA A 43 3.28 -13.15 10.91
CA ALA A 43 2.08 -13.21 11.74
C ALA A 43 1.78 -14.65 12.22
N GLY A 44 2.00 -15.66 11.36
CA GLY A 44 1.84 -17.07 11.72
C GLY A 44 2.75 -17.51 12.86
N ASN A 45 4.05 -17.19 12.78
CA ASN A 45 5.01 -17.50 13.85
C ASN A 45 4.67 -16.77 15.15
N LEU A 46 4.29 -15.49 15.08
CA LEU A 46 3.88 -14.71 16.26
C LEU A 46 2.60 -15.26 16.89
N SER A 47 1.62 -15.67 16.08
CA SER A 47 0.35 -16.25 16.52
C SER A 47 0.54 -17.60 17.23
N ALA A 48 1.50 -18.42 16.76
CA ALA A 48 1.82 -19.71 17.37
C ALA A 48 2.36 -19.56 18.80
N MET A 49 3.09 -18.49 19.09
CA MET A 49 3.58 -18.20 20.44
C MET A 49 2.50 -17.53 21.32
N ASN A 50 1.76 -16.56 20.78
CA ASN A 50 0.69 -15.90 21.50
C ASN A 50 -0.25 -15.19 20.51
N LYS A 51 -1.55 -15.49 20.58
CA LYS A 51 -2.58 -14.96 19.65
C LYS A 51 -2.64 -13.43 19.58
N ASN A 52 -2.09 -12.73 20.58
CA ASN A 52 -2.12 -11.27 20.65
C ASN A 52 -0.94 -10.58 19.92
N PHE A 53 0.18 -11.28 19.67
CA PHE A 53 1.36 -10.67 19.05
C PHE A 53 1.16 -10.16 17.62
N PRO A 54 0.39 -10.84 16.74
CA PRO A 54 0.09 -10.31 15.41
C PRO A 54 -0.66 -8.97 15.44
N PHE A 55 -1.45 -8.71 16.49
CA PHE A 55 -2.15 -7.44 16.66
C PHE A 55 -1.19 -6.32 17.07
N TYR A 56 -0.26 -6.58 18.00
CA TYR A 56 0.77 -5.61 18.36
C TYR A 56 1.67 -5.25 17.18
N LEU A 57 2.02 -6.24 16.33
CA LEU A 57 2.76 -6.00 15.09
C LEU A 57 1.99 -5.04 14.16
N ASN A 58 0.70 -5.30 13.93
CA ASN A 58 -0.14 -4.43 13.11
C ASN A 58 -0.25 -3.00 13.68
N ILE A 59 -0.45 -2.87 14.99
CA ILE A 59 -0.51 -1.56 15.67
C ILE A 59 0.81 -0.80 15.47
N GLY A 60 1.96 -1.46 15.67
CA GLY A 60 3.27 -0.86 15.43
C GLY A 60 3.45 -0.42 13.98
N LEU A 61 3.04 -1.25 13.02
CA LEU A 61 3.11 -0.94 11.59
C LEU A 61 2.24 0.27 11.22
N PHE A 62 1.03 0.37 11.78
CA PHE A 62 0.15 1.52 11.60
C PHE A 62 0.72 2.79 12.23
N ILE A 63 1.28 2.72 13.44
CA ILE A 63 1.93 3.87 14.08
C ILE A 63 3.11 4.36 13.22
N MET A 64 3.96 3.46 12.74
CA MET A 64 5.03 3.83 11.79
C MET A 64 4.48 4.48 10.53
N GLY A 65 3.40 3.93 9.96
CA GLY A 65 2.71 4.51 8.80
C GLY A 65 2.22 5.93 9.06
N VAL A 66 1.58 6.18 10.21
CA VAL A 66 1.12 7.52 10.61
C VAL A 66 2.28 8.49 10.79
N ILE A 67 3.37 8.04 11.43
CA ILE A 67 4.57 8.86 11.60
C ILE A 67 5.17 9.23 10.25
N LEU A 68 5.35 8.25 9.36
CA LEU A 68 5.87 8.48 8.01
C LEU A 68 4.95 9.40 7.20
N ALA A 69 3.64 9.20 7.26
CA ALA A 69 2.66 10.06 6.59
C ALA A 69 2.70 11.50 7.13
N TYR A 70 2.85 11.66 8.45
CA TYR A 70 2.99 12.98 9.07
C TYR A 70 4.27 13.68 8.61
N PHE A 71 5.42 12.97 8.61
CA PHE A 71 6.67 13.52 8.10
C PHE A 71 6.60 13.84 6.61
N ALA A 72 6.03 12.95 5.79
CA ALA A 72 5.85 13.17 4.36
C ALA A 72 4.91 14.35 4.07
N GLY A 73 3.82 14.49 4.82
CA GLY A 73 2.89 15.62 4.72
C GLY A 73 3.59 16.95 5.04
N ARG A 74 4.43 16.99 6.08
CA ARG A 74 5.22 18.19 6.39
C ARG A 74 6.28 18.51 5.33
N VAL A 75 6.83 17.49 4.66
CA VAL A 75 7.75 17.68 3.53
C VAL A 75 6.99 18.18 2.29
N ALA A 76 5.76 17.71 2.07
CA ALA A 76 4.90 18.17 0.99
C ALA A 76 4.45 19.62 1.18
N GLU A 77 3.95 19.99 2.38
CA GLU A 77 3.61 21.38 2.72
C GLU A 77 4.82 22.32 2.54
N ARG A 78 6.01 21.89 2.95
CA ARG A 78 7.23 22.68 2.78
C ARG A 78 7.60 22.86 1.31
N LYS A 79 7.28 21.89 0.45
CA LYS A 79 7.53 21.95 -0.99
C LYS A 79 6.58 22.92 -1.68
N GLU A 80 5.29 22.89 -1.32
CA GLU A 80 4.28 23.84 -1.82
C GLU A 80 4.58 25.28 -1.41
N VAL A 81 4.97 25.52 -0.15
CA VAL A 81 5.34 26.87 0.33
C VAL A 81 6.59 27.39 -0.36
N VAL A 82 7.60 26.54 -0.61
CA VAL A 82 8.84 26.96 -1.29
C VAL A 82 8.61 27.23 -2.77
N GLU A 83 7.80 26.42 -3.48
CA GLU A 83 7.40 26.72 -4.87
C GLU A 83 6.57 28.00 -4.97
N ALA A 84 5.67 28.26 -4.01
CA ALA A 84 4.88 29.49 -3.98
C ALA A 84 5.73 30.76 -3.71
N VAL A 85 6.82 30.65 -2.94
CA VAL A 85 7.73 31.77 -2.63
C VAL A 85 8.74 32.04 -3.75
N ILE A 86 9.16 31.01 -4.50
CA ILE A 86 10.11 31.16 -5.62
C ILE A 86 9.39 31.56 -6.93
N GLY A 87 8.09 31.26 -7.05
CA GLY A 87 7.27 31.60 -8.21
C GLY A 87 6.71 33.03 -8.26
N ASN A 88 7.06 33.91 -7.30
CA ASN A 88 6.63 35.31 -7.24
C ASN A 88 7.80 36.29 -7.25
#